data_AF-A0A2E5HMM8-F1
#
_entry.id   AF-A0A2E5HMM8-F1
#
_cell.length_a   1.000
_cell.length_b   1.000
_cell.length_c   1.000
_cell.angle_alpha   90.00
_cell.angle_beta   90.00
_cell.angle_gamma   90.00
#
_symmetry.space_group_name_H-M   'P 1'
#
loop_
_entity.id
_entity.type
_entity.pdbx_description
1 polymer ?
#
loop_
_entity_poly.entity_id
_entity_poly.type
_entity_poly.pdbx_seq_one_letter_code
_entity_poly.pdbx_strand_id
1 'polypeptide(L)'
;MTATPLIALYVIIGLGCAVTLFATRRHEAQLVDGLLLFTLWPLFGPFVLTRGEESPGGSSPRMGPAHGLDPEDPDDLLDALRRAGGGPLAALLPDVDAGRQLARRLQVAREHVAEIDRLFQLEQYSEEAALARQRELRDRGDDRSASMIDNRLQIIRRLRRMRERFNQEIQQIRETLTQLQIQAELVRIAGTADRDTRDMVEDLVQRIQGLEDVMTEEEALSLSDPYGSNP
;
A
#
# COMPACT_ATOMS: atom_id res chain seq x y z
N MET A 1 53.62 -20.38 -18.17
CA MET A 1 52.53 -20.69 -17.21
C MET A 1 51.30 -20.99 -18.04
N THR A 2 50.89 -22.25 -18.09
CA THR A 2 49.81 -22.72 -18.96
C THR A 2 48.49 -22.14 -18.48
N ALA A 3 47.67 -21.57 -19.36
CA ALA A 3 46.37 -20.94 -19.02
C ALA A 3 45.29 -21.97 -18.59
N THR A 4 45.58 -23.25 -18.74
CA THR A 4 44.71 -24.39 -18.46
C THR A 4 44.12 -24.48 -17.05
N PRO A 5 44.85 -24.25 -15.94
CA PRO A 5 44.28 -24.35 -14.61
C PRO A 5 43.31 -23.20 -14.31
N LEU A 6 43.52 -22.03 -14.94
CA LEU A 6 42.66 -20.87 -14.76
C LEU A 6 41.32 -21.05 -15.50
N ILE A 7 41.37 -21.65 -16.70
CA ILE A 7 40.18 -22.07 -17.44
C ILE A 7 39.42 -23.15 -16.69
N ALA A 8 40.11 -24.15 -16.14
CA ALA A 8 39.47 -25.22 -15.36
C ALA A 8 38.77 -24.69 -14.10
N LEU A 9 39.40 -23.75 -13.38
CA LEU A 9 38.80 -23.11 -12.21
C LEU A 9 37.53 -22.33 -12.57
N TYR A 10 37.56 -21.56 -13.67
CA TYR A 10 36.41 -20.81 -14.15
C TYR A 10 35.23 -21.72 -14.53
N VAL A 11 35.51 -22.85 -15.20
CA VAL A 11 34.48 -23.82 -15.58
C VAL A 11 33.85 -24.46 -14.34
N ILE A 12 34.65 -24.85 -13.33
CA ILE A 12 34.12 -25.47 -12.11
C ILE A 12 33.24 -24.48 -11.31
N ILE A 13 33.68 -23.22 -11.18
CA ILE A 13 32.91 -22.18 -10.48
C ILE A 13 31.62 -21.87 -11.25
N GLY A 14 31.69 -21.75 -12.58
CA GLY A 14 30.52 -21.55 -13.43
C GLY A 14 29.52 -22.70 -13.34
N LEU A 15 30.00 -23.95 -13.32
CA LEU A 15 29.15 -25.12 -13.16
C LEU A 15 28.47 -25.16 -11.79
N GLY A 16 29.21 -24.79 -10.73
CA GLY A 16 28.69 -24.71 -9.37
C GLY A 16 27.54 -23.71 -9.25
N CYS A 17 27.70 -22.50 -9.80
CA CYS A 17 26.65 -21.48 -9.83
C CYS A 17 25.44 -21.90 -10.68
N ALA A 18 25.66 -22.56 -11.81
CA ALA A 18 24.58 -23.05 -12.66
C ALA A 18 23.73 -24.11 -11.92
N VAL A 19 24.38 -25.05 -11.22
CA VAL A 19 23.70 -26.12 -10.47
C VAL A 19 22.91 -25.58 -9.28
N THR A 20 23.44 -24.60 -8.53
CA THR A 20 22.71 -24.01 -7.39
C THR A 20 21.48 -23.21 -7.83
N LEU A 21 21.55 -22.51 -8.97
CA LEU A 21 20.40 -21.79 -9.54
C LEU A 21 19.35 -22.76 -10.10
N PHE A 22 19.78 -23.83 -10.76
CA PHE A 22 18.86 -24.85 -11.30
C PHE A 22 18.15 -25.63 -10.19
N ALA A 23 18.81 -25.83 -9.05
CA ALA A 23 18.23 -26.48 -7.88
C ALA A 23 17.18 -25.62 -7.15
N THR A 24 17.27 -24.29 -7.24
CA THR A 24 16.39 -23.35 -6.52
C THR A 24 15.20 -22.84 -7.35
N ARG A 25 15.23 -22.98 -8.68
CA ARG A 25 14.17 -22.51 -9.59
C ARG A 25 13.42 -23.65 -10.26
N ARG A 26 12.61 -24.39 -9.50
CA ARG A 26 11.54 -25.24 -10.05
C ARG A 26 10.32 -24.36 -10.36
N HIS A 27 10.02 -24.23 -11.65
CA HIS A 27 8.90 -23.52 -12.30
C HIS A 27 9.16 -22.07 -12.78
N GLU A 28 9.15 -21.92 -14.11
CA GLU A 28 8.89 -20.71 -14.92
C GLU A 28 9.97 -19.64 -15.15
N ALA A 29 11.26 -19.91 -14.92
CA ALA A 29 12.29 -19.02 -15.46
C ALA A 29 12.60 -19.35 -16.94
N GLN A 30 12.26 -18.43 -17.85
CA GLN A 30 12.56 -18.48 -19.28
C GLN A 30 14.07 -18.71 -19.52
N LEU A 31 14.41 -19.64 -20.42
CA LEU A 31 15.79 -20.03 -20.81
C LEU A 31 16.73 -18.84 -21.12
N VAL A 32 16.15 -17.70 -21.53
CA VAL A 32 16.87 -16.47 -21.85
C VAL A 32 17.57 -15.87 -20.63
N ASP A 33 16.95 -15.93 -19.46
CA ASP A 33 17.51 -15.40 -18.20
C ASP A 33 18.73 -16.23 -17.76
N GLY A 34 18.67 -17.55 -17.94
CA GLY A 34 19.79 -18.45 -17.65
C GLY A 34 20.98 -18.20 -18.57
N LEU A 35 20.72 -17.96 -19.87
CA LEU A 35 21.76 -17.62 -20.83
C LEU A 35 22.41 -16.28 -20.49
N LEU A 36 21.61 -15.24 -20.20
CA LEU A 36 22.10 -13.90 -19.84
C LEU A 36 22.96 -13.91 -18.56
N LEU A 37 22.54 -14.65 -17.54
CA LEU A 37 23.33 -14.79 -16.31
C LEU A 37 24.65 -15.52 -16.55
N PHE A 38 24.66 -16.53 -17.42
CA PHE A 38 25.86 -17.30 -17.72
C PHE A 38 26.89 -16.47 -18.50
N THR A 39 26.47 -15.66 -19.47
CA THR A 39 27.40 -14.80 -20.22
C THR A 39 27.88 -13.59 -19.43
N LEU A 40 27.04 -13.00 -18.57
CA LEU A 40 27.41 -11.80 -17.80
C LEU A 40 27.93 -12.07 -16.37
N TRP A 41 28.10 -13.33 -15.97
CA TRP A 41 28.59 -13.68 -14.62
C TRP A 41 29.91 -12.99 -14.20
N PRO A 42 30.93 -12.78 -15.08
CA PRO A 42 32.19 -12.15 -14.66
C PRO A 42 31.99 -10.68 -14.30
N LEU A 43 30.98 -10.04 -14.89
CA LEU A 43 30.64 -8.65 -14.65
C LEU A 43 29.80 -8.49 -13.37
N PHE A 44 28.92 -9.45 -13.08
CA PHE A 44 28.07 -9.43 -11.88
C PHE A 44 28.70 -10.06 -10.63
N GLY A 45 29.70 -10.94 -10.79
CA GLY A 45 30.40 -11.61 -9.70
C GLY A 45 30.86 -10.69 -8.56
N PRO A 46 31.59 -9.59 -8.82
CA PRO A 46 32.03 -8.70 -7.75
C PRO A 46 30.88 -7.98 -7.04
N PHE A 47 29.77 -7.67 -7.73
CA PHE A 47 28.60 -7.01 -7.13
C PHE A 47 27.75 -7.92 -6.24
N VAL A 48 27.78 -9.23 -6.51
CA VAL A 48 27.09 -10.22 -5.65
C VAL A 48 27.92 -10.50 -4.39
N LEU A 49 29.25 -10.52 -4.51
CA LEU A 49 30.15 -10.74 -3.37
C LEU A 49 30.18 -9.56 -2.40
N THR A 50 30.00 -8.32 -2.84
CA THR A 50 29.95 -7.14 -1.95
C THR A 50 28.61 -6.98 -1.22
N ARG A 51 27.55 -7.70 -1.61
CA ARG A 51 26.25 -7.69 -0.93
C ARG A 51 26.15 -8.69 0.24
N GLY A 52 27.21 -9.44 0.54
CA GLY A 52 27.17 -10.61 1.42
C GLY A 52 27.36 -10.37 2.93
N GLU A 53 27.52 -9.14 3.41
CA GLU A 53 27.70 -8.86 4.85
C GLU A 53 26.45 -8.32 5.56
N GLU A 54 25.26 -8.48 4.97
CA GLU A 54 23.99 -8.24 5.67
C GLU A 54 23.53 -9.52 6.39
N SER A 55 23.94 -9.62 7.66
CA SER A 55 23.31 -10.28 8.81
C SER A 55 22.35 -11.46 8.57
N PRO A 56 22.68 -12.69 9.05
CA PRO A 56 21.80 -13.85 8.96
C PRO A 56 20.69 -13.75 10.01
N GLY A 57 19.61 -13.07 9.64
CA GLY A 57 18.39 -12.96 10.46
C GLY A 57 17.22 -12.27 9.77
N GLY A 58 17.42 -11.66 8.60
CA GLY A 58 16.36 -11.03 7.81
C GLY A 58 16.02 -11.86 6.58
N SER A 59 14.74 -12.22 6.46
CA SER A 59 14.09 -12.72 5.25
C SER A 59 14.61 -12.01 4.00
N SER A 60 15.19 -12.75 3.06
CA SER A 60 15.83 -12.20 1.87
C SER A 60 14.87 -11.28 1.07
N PRO A 61 15.33 -10.13 0.58
CA PRO A 61 14.55 -9.28 -0.30
C PRO A 61 14.48 -9.96 -1.67
N ARG A 62 13.29 -10.45 -1.99
CA ARG A 62 12.93 -10.98 -3.31
C ARG A 62 12.91 -9.80 -4.29
N MET A 63 14.00 -9.55 -5.02
CA MET A 63 13.96 -8.76 -6.25
C MET A 63 13.26 -9.60 -7.33
N GLY A 64 11.93 -9.68 -7.21
CA GLY A 64 11.08 -9.96 -8.36
C GLY A 64 11.11 -8.77 -9.33
N PRO A 65 10.67 -8.96 -10.59
CA PRO A 65 10.42 -7.82 -11.48
C PRO A 65 9.54 -6.83 -10.74
N ALA A 66 9.69 -5.53 -11.04
CA ALA A 66 8.82 -4.45 -10.57
C ALA A 66 7.38 -4.63 -11.09
N HIS A 67 6.75 -5.74 -10.74
CA HIS A 67 5.31 -5.85 -10.63
C HIS A 67 4.91 -4.79 -9.62
N GLY A 68 3.96 -3.96 -10.02
CA GLY A 68 3.39 -2.90 -9.21
C GLY A 68 3.27 -3.40 -7.79
N LEU A 69 4.07 -2.80 -6.91
CA LEU A 69 3.71 -2.67 -5.52
C LEU A 69 2.43 -1.87 -5.55
N ASP A 70 1.29 -2.54 -5.76
CA ASP A 70 0.04 -2.00 -5.29
C ASP A 70 0.29 -1.80 -3.79
N PRO A 71 0.27 -0.56 -3.27
CA PRO A 71 0.38 -0.27 -1.84
C PRO A 71 -0.93 -0.70 -1.16
N GLU A 72 -1.28 -1.96 -1.40
CA GLU A 72 -2.43 -2.63 -0.85
C GLU A 72 -2.11 -3.13 0.54
N ASP A 73 -0.88 -3.45 0.92
CA ASP A 73 -0.63 -3.86 2.29
C ASP A 73 -0.03 -2.72 3.14
N PRO A 74 -0.70 -2.24 4.20
CA PRO A 74 -0.12 -1.26 5.14
C PRO A 74 1.18 -1.77 5.78
N ASP A 75 1.36 -3.08 5.89
CA ASP A 75 2.59 -3.67 6.45
C ASP A 75 3.79 -3.53 5.51
N ASP A 76 3.58 -3.64 4.20
CA ASP A 76 4.64 -3.42 3.19
C ASP A 76 5.18 -2.00 3.24
N LEU A 77 4.30 -1.02 3.50
CA LEU A 77 4.70 0.36 3.71
C LEU A 77 5.56 0.51 4.96
N LEU A 78 5.10 -0.02 6.10
CA LEU A 78 5.83 0.11 7.36
C LEU A 78 7.20 -0.56 7.27
N ASP A 79 7.30 -1.67 6.55
CA ASP A 79 8.57 -2.34 6.28
C ASP A 79 9.45 -1.53 5.32
N ALA A 80 8.89 -0.85 4.32
CA ALA A 80 9.63 0.09 3.48
C ALA A 80 10.17 1.28 4.30
N LEU A 81 9.35 1.87 5.17
CA LEU A 81 9.74 2.96 6.06
C LEU A 81 10.80 2.53 7.08
N ARG A 82 10.66 1.35 7.70
CA ARG A 82 11.69 0.80 8.61
C ARG A 82 13.02 0.58 7.87
N ARG A 83 12.96 0.02 6.67
CA ARG A 83 14.16 -0.23 5.85
C ARG A 83 14.84 1.08 5.46
N ALA A 84 14.07 2.12 5.13
CA ALA A 84 14.59 3.45 4.84
C ALA A 84 15.15 4.14 6.11
N GLY A 85 14.53 3.92 7.27
CA GLY A 85 14.93 4.48 8.57
C GLY A 85 16.25 3.93 9.13
N GLY A 86 16.75 2.81 8.62
CA GLY A 86 18.09 2.30 8.94
C GLY A 86 19.23 3.01 8.18
N GLY A 87 18.90 3.86 7.20
CA GLY A 87 19.88 4.55 6.35
C GLY A 87 20.29 5.93 6.87
N PRO A 88 21.22 6.61 6.17
CA PRO A 88 21.63 8.00 6.46
C PRO A 88 20.48 9.03 6.36
N LEU A 89 19.29 8.58 5.96
CA LEU A 89 18.05 9.35 5.81
C LEU A 89 17.10 9.24 6.98
N ALA A 90 17.44 8.50 8.04
CA ALA A 90 16.64 8.35 9.24
C ALA A 90 16.18 9.71 9.82
N ALA A 91 17.03 10.75 9.73
CA ALA A 91 16.75 12.08 10.27
C ALA A 91 15.80 12.94 9.39
N LEU A 92 15.41 12.45 8.22
CA LEU A 92 14.58 13.15 7.24
C LEU A 92 13.32 12.39 6.86
N LEU A 93 13.22 11.12 7.26
CA LEU A 93 12.00 10.38 7.11
C LEU A 93 10.98 10.87 8.14
N PRO A 94 9.67 10.87 7.80
CA PRO A 94 8.62 11.01 8.79
C PRO A 94 8.86 10.01 9.93
N ASP A 95 8.52 10.41 11.16
CA ASP A 95 8.62 9.50 12.29
C ASP A 95 7.87 8.19 11.97
N VAL A 96 8.41 7.07 12.43
CA VAL A 96 7.78 5.75 12.29
C VAL A 96 6.35 5.79 12.83
N ASP A 97 6.10 6.62 13.83
CA ASP A 97 4.77 6.85 14.39
C ASP A 97 3.81 7.53 13.41
N ALA A 98 4.26 8.50 12.60
CA ALA A 98 3.46 9.10 11.53
C ALA A 98 3.11 8.07 10.44
N GLY A 99 4.08 7.21 10.07
CA GLY A 99 3.83 6.08 9.18
C GLY A 99 2.78 5.10 9.72
N ARG A 100 2.85 4.76 11.02
CA ARG A 100 1.87 3.90 11.70
C ARG A 100 0.49 4.54 11.79
N GLN A 101 0.40 5.85 11.97
CA GLN A 101 -0.87 6.56 11.97
C GLN A 101 -1.53 6.51 10.60
N LEU A 102 -0.77 6.80 9.53
CA LEU A 102 -1.29 6.74 8.16
C LEU A 102 -1.74 5.33 7.77
N ALA A 103 -0.97 4.32 8.17
CA ALA A 103 -1.31 2.90 7.98
C ALA A 103 -2.62 2.54 8.71
N ARG A 104 -2.77 2.94 9.99
CA ARG A 104 -4.01 2.74 10.75
C ARG A 104 -5.20 3.41 10.08
N ARG A 105 -5.04 4.64 9.62
CA ARG A 105 -6.09 5.38 8.92
C ARG A 105 -6.51 4.70 7.63
N LEU A 106 -5.54 4.25 6.83
CA LEU A 106 -5.80 3.49 5.61
C LEU A 106 -6.60 2.22 5.91
N GLN A 107 -6.24 1.51 6.98
CA GLN A 107 -6.94 0.32 7.42
C GLN A 107 -8.39 0.64 7.83
N VAL A 108 -8.61 1.65 8.68
CA VAL A 108 -9.95 2.06 9.12
C VAL A 108 -10.83 2.47 7.94
N ALA A 109 -10.31 3.28 7.01
CA ALA A 109 -11.05 3.69 5.82
C ALA A 109 -11.46 2.48 4.95
N ARG A 110 -10.59 1.48 4.81
CA ARG A 110 -10.89 0.23 4.08
C ARG A 110 -11.91 -0.64 4.79
N GLU A 111 -11.83 -0.74 6.11
CA GLU A 111 -12.80 -1.46 6.92
C GLU A 111 -14.20 -0.86 6.74
N HIS A 112 -14.32 0.47 6.77
CA HIS A 112 -15.59 1.15 6.50
C HIS A 112 -16.10 0.95 5.07
N VAL A 113 -15.23 1.01 4.05
CA VAL A 113 -15.64 0.68 2.66
C VAL A 113 -16.14 -0.75 2.57
N ALA A 114 -15.41 -1.71 3.17
CA ALA A 114 -15.80 -3.11 3.17
C ALA A 114 -17.12 -3.35 3.91
N GLU A 115 -17.36 -2.65 5.02
CA GLU A 115 -18.63 -2.69 5.76
C GLU A 115 -19.79 -2.16 4.90
N ILE A 116 -19.63 -1.01 4.26
CA ILE A 116 -20.65 -0.44 3.36
C ILE A 116 -20.90 -1.39 2.18
N ASP A 117 -19.85 -2.00 1.64
CA ASP A 117 -19.98 -2.96 0.54
C ASP A 117 -20.73 -4.22 0.98
N ARG A 118 -20.54 -4.71 2.21
CA ARG A 118 -21.37 -5.79 2.78
C ARG A 118 -22.83 -5.36 2.92
N LEU A 119 -23.12 -4.13 3.36
CA LEU A 119 -24.49 -3.62 3.43
C LEU A 119 -25.14 -3.62 2.04
N PHE A 120 -24.41 -3.18 0.99
CA PHE A 120 -24.93 -3.16 -0.38
C PHE A 120 -25.16 -4.54 -1.01
N GLN A 121 -24.63 -5.62 -0.43
CA GLN A 121 -24.97 -6.98 -0.84
C GLN A 121 -26.37 -7.43 -0.39
N LEU A 122 -26.95 -6.76 0.61
CA LEU A 122 -28.30 -7.09 1.09
C LEU A 122 -29.34 -6.43 0.18
N GLU A 123 -30.39 -7.18 -0.19
CA GLU A 123 -31.49 -6.70 -1.03
C GLU A 123 -32.17 -5.44 -0.45
N GLN A 124 -32.20 -5.32 0.87
CA GLN A 124 -32.73 -4.15 1.56
C GLN A 124 -31.92 -2.86 1.34
N TYR A 125 -30.73 -2.91 0.75
CA TYR A 125 -29.96 -1.72 0.36
C TYR A 125 -29.82 -1.55 -1.16
N SER A 126 -30.54 -2.36 -1.96
CA SER A 126 -30.65 -2.13 -3.40
C SER A 126 -31.49 -0.89 -3.70
N GLU A 127 -30.87 0.11 -4.33
CA GLU A 127 -31.55 1.34 -4.76
C GLU A 127 -32.60 1.06 -5.83
N GLU A 128 -32.28 0.18 -6.79
CA GLU A 128 -33.18 -0.20 -7.88
C GLU A 128 -34.43 -0.89 -7.35
N ALA A 129 -34.27 -1.86 -6.43
CA ALA A 129 -35.40 -2.54 -5.81
C ALA A 129 -36.26 -1.59 -4.96
N ALA A 130 -35.63 -0.66 -4.23
CA ALA A 130 -36.34 0.36 -3.47
C ALA A 130 -37.12 1.32 -4.40
N LEU A 131 -36.54 1.77 -5.51
CA LEU A 131 -37.21 2.62 -6.50
C LEU A 131 -38.38 1.90 -7.17
N ALA A 132 -38.20 0.64 -7.57
CA ALA A 132 -39.27 -0.16 -8.17
C ALA A 132 -40.45 -0.30 -7.20
N ARG A 133 -40.17 -0.66 -5.94
CA ARG A 133 -41.19 -0.81 -4.90
C ARG A 133 -41.88 0.51 -4.55
N GLN A 134 -41.15 1.62 -4.55
CA GLN A 134 -41.73 2.94 -4.36
C GLN A 134 -42.76 3.27 -5.45
N ARG A 135 -42.39 3.06 -6.73
CA ARG A 135 -43.29 3.33 -7.86
C ARG A 135 -44.55 2.47 -7.76
N GLU A 136 -44.39 1.18 -7.50
CA GLU A 136 -45.50 0.26 -7.30
C GLU A 136 -46.45 0.71 -6.17
N LEU A 137 -45.92 1.21 -5.05
CA LEU A 137 -46.74 1.71 -3.93
C LEU A 137 -47.49 3.00 -4.30
N ARG A 138 -46.84 3.91 -5.03
CA ARG A 138 -47.49 5.15 -5.52
C ARG A 138 -48.57 4.84 -6.56
N ASP A 139 -48.33 3.91 -7.46
CA ASP A 139 -49.31 3.47 -8.47
C ASP A 139 -50.54 2.83 -7.81
N ARG A 140 -50.36 2.18 -6.65
CA ARG A 140 -51.43 1.66 -5.81
C ARG A 140 -52.11 2.70 -4.91
N GLY A 141 -51.63 3.95 -4.90
CA GLY A 141 -52.15 5.03 -4.05
C GLY A 141 -51.78 4.91 -2.57
N ASP A 142 -50.76 4.13 -2.20
CA ASP A 142 -50.26 4.02 -0.83
C ASP A 142 -49.09 4.98 -0.58
N ASP A 143 -49.41 6.27 -0.44
CA ASP A 143 -48.43 7.34 -0.25
C ASP A 143 -47.65 7.23 1.07
N ARG A 144 -48.27 6.66 2.11
CA ARG A 144 -47.63 6.48 3.41
C ARG A 144 -46.49 5.47 3.31
N SER A 145 -46.74 4.32 2.71
CA SER A 145 -45.69 3.31 2.51
C SER A 145 -44.62 3.82 1.53
N ALA A 146 -45.02 4.55 0.48
CA ALA A 146 -44.06 5.15 -0.46
C ALA A 146 -43.11 6.15 0.23
N SER A 147 -43.61 6.93 1.21
CA SER A 147 -42.81 7.89 1.99
C SER A 147 -41.78 7.19 2.89
N MET A 148 -42.10 6.00 3.43
CA MET A 148 -41.10 5.21 4.17
C MET A 148 -39.97 4.72 3.26
N ILE A 149 -40.30 4.37 2.01
CA ILE A 149 -39.28 4.00 1.00
C ILE A 149 -38.44 5.21 0.58
N ASP A 150 -39.00 6.43 0.54
CA ASP A 150 -38.22 7.66 0.31
C ASP A 150 -37.11 7.82 1.36
N ASN A 151 -37.39 7.59 2.64
CA ASN A 151 -36.38 7.64 3.70
C ASN A 151 -35.29 6.58 3.46
N ARG A 152 -35.67 5.35 3.16
CA ARG A 152 -34.72 4.27 2.82
C ARG A 152 -33.81 4.64 1.64
N LEU A 153 -34.35 5.26 0.59
CA LEU A 153 -33.57 5.74 -0.56
C LEU A 153 -32.57 6.83 -0.15
N GLN A 154 -32.95 7.75 0.75
CA GLN A 154 -32.03 8.75 1.29
C GLN A 154 -30.88 8.11 2.07
N ILE A 155 -31.16 7.08 2.89
CA ILE A 155 -30.13 6.32 3.61
C ILE A 155 -29.17 5.66 2.62
N ILE A 156 -29.68 4.95 1.60
CA ILE A 156 -28.86 4.29 0.57
C ILE A 156 -27.94 5.30 -0.13
N ARG A 157 -28.46 6.47 -0.52
CA ARG A 157 -27.67 7.55 -1.15
C ARG A 157 -26.65 8.17 -0.20
N ARG A 158 -26.96 8.26 1.09
CA ARG A 158 -25.99 8.71 2.11
C ARG A 158 -24.85 7.70 2.24
N LEU A 159 -25.15 6.41 2.30
CA LEU A 159 -24.13 5.35 2.35
C LEU A 159 -23.24 5.36 1.10
N ARG A 160 -23.80 5.60 -0.09
CA ARG A 160 -23.00 5.68 -1.32
C ARG A 160 -22.03 6.86 -1.30
N ARG A 161 -22.50 8.04 -0.89
CA ARG A 161 -21.62 9.22 -0.72
C ARG A 161 -20.52 8.99 0.33
N MET A 162 -20.85 8.30 1.42
CA MET A 162 -19.88 7.93 2.45
C MET A 162 -18.81 6.98 1.90
N ARG A 163 -19.22 5.95 1.15
CA ARG A 163 -18.30 5.04 0.45
C ARG A 163 -17.38 5.79 -0.52
N GLU A 164 -17.93 6.70 -1.31
CA GLU A 164 -17.15 7.54 -2.25
C GLU A 164 -16.13 8.40 -1.52
N ARG A 165 -16.51 9.02 -0.40
CA ARG A 165 -15.60 9.79 0.45
C ARG A 165 -14.44 8.94 0.98
N PHE A 166 -14.73 7.77 1.55
CA PHE A 166 -13.66 6.89 2.05
C PHE A 166 -12.76 6.36 0.93
N ASN A 167 -13.31 6.08 -0.25
CA ASN A 167 -12.48 5.72 -1.41
C ASN A 167 -11.57 6.86 -1.84
N GLN A 168 -12.05 8.11 -1.84
CA GLN A 168 -11.21 9.28 -2.12
C GLN A 168 -10.10 9.44 -1.08
N GLU A 169 -10.42 9.24 0.20
CA GLU A 169 -9.45 9.27 1.29
C GLU A 169 -8.37 8.20 1.14
N ILE A 170 -8.76 6.95 0.82
CA ILE A 170 -7.81 5.87 0.53
C ILE A 170 -6.86 6.25 -0.61
N GLN A 171 -7.38 6.86 -1.67
CA GLN A 171 -6.56 7.28 -2.82
C GLN A 171 -5.62 8.43 -2.45
N GLN A 172 -6.09 9.41 -1.67
CA GLN A 172 -5.25 10.51 -1.18
C GLN A 172 -4.10 9.98 -0.31
N ILE A 173 -4.40 9.05 0.60
CA ILE A 173 -3.38 8.42 1.45
C ILE A 173 -2.35 7.67 0.59
N ARG A 174 -2.79 6.87 -0.39
CA ARG A 174 -1.89 6.16 -1.31
C ARG A 174 -0.99 7.10 -2.12
N GLU A 175 -1.54 8.21 -2.57
CA GLU A 175 -0.77 9.24 -3.28
C GLU A 175 0.31 9.85 -2.38
N THR A 176 -0.04 10.23 -1.16
CA THR A 176 0.92 10.74 -0.17
C THR A 176 2.03 9.73 0.12
N LEU A 177 1.70 8.45 0.24
CA LEU A 177 2.69 7.39 0.44
C LEU A 177 3.63 7.22 -0.74
N THR A 178 3.09 7.28 -1.96
CA THR A 178 3.88 7.20 -3.18
C THR A 178 4.86 8.38 -3.28
N GLN A 179 4.40 9.59 -2.93
CA GLN A 179 5.24 10.78 -2.89
C GLN A 179 6.38 10.66 -1.86
N LEU A 180 6.08 10.20 -0.63
CA LEU A 180 7.10 9.94 0.39
C LEU A 180 8.12 8.90 -0.06
N GLN A 181 7.68 7.85 -0.75
CA GLN A 181 8.57 6.83 -1.29
C GLN A 181 9.50 7.41 -2.38
N ILE A 182 8.95 8.17 -3.33
CA ILE A 182 9.75 8.82 -4.39
C ILE A 182 10.78 9.76 -3.76
N GLN A 183 10.38 10.55 -2.77
CA GLN A 183 11.30 11.45 -2.07
C GLN A 183 12.40 10.68 -1.34
N ALA A 184 12.05 9.63 -0.59
CA ALA A 184 13.04 8.79 0.08
C ALA A 184 14.05 8.18 -0.91
N GLU A 185 13.59 7.73 -2.08
CA GLU A 185 14.43 7.22 -3.16
C GLU A 185 15.31 8.32 -3.80
N LEU A 186 14.76 9.51 -4.03
CA LEU A 186 15.52 10.65 -4.56
C LEU A 186 16.65 11.06 -3.61
N VAL A 187 16.38 11.16 -2.31
CA VAL A 187 17.45 11.51 -1.36
C VAL A 187 18.46 10.36 -1.23
N ARG A 188 18.02 9.10 -1.36
CA ARG A 188 18.93 7.95 -1.40
C ARG A 188 19.90 8.03 -2.58
N ILE A 189 19.42 8.46 -3.75
CA ILE A 189 20.23 8.62 -4.97
C ILE A 189 21.12 9.86 -4.89
N ALA A 190 20.60 10.98 -4.38
CA ALA A 190 21.31 12.25 -4.32
C ALA A 190 22.44 12.28 -3.28
N GLY A 191 22.39 11.42 -2.25
CA GLY A 191 23.44 11.29 -1.23
C GLY A 191 23.55 12.47 -0.25
N THR A 192 22.87 13.58 -0.53
CA THR A 192 22.72 14.73 0.36
C THR A 192 21.29 15.25 0.27
N ALA A 193 20.64 15.41 1.41
CA ALA A 193 19.35 16.06 1.47
C ALA A 193 19.51 17.57 1.30
N ASP A 194 18.91 18.09 0.24
CA ASP A 194 18.81 19.53 0.08
C ASP A 194 17.78 20.11 1.06
N ARG A 195 17.92 21.39 1.40
CA ARG A 195 17.05 22.08 2.36
C ARG A 195 15.59 22.06 1.91
N ASP A 196 15.35 22.20 0.61
CA ASP A 196 14.02 22.13 -0.01
C ASP A 196 13.30 20.80 0.23
N THR A 197 14.04 19.69 0.33
CA THR A 197 13.43 18.38 0.60
C THR A 197 12.98 18.26 2.05
N ARG A 198 13.72 18.85 2.98
CA ARG A 198 13.33 18.88 4.40
C ARG A 198 12.05 19.70 4.59
N ASP A 199 11.96 20.87 3.97
CA ASP A 199 10.79 21.75 4.09
C ASP A 199 9.52 21.07 3.52
N MET A 200 9.67 20.30 2.43
CA MET A 200 8.55 19.55 1.84
C MET A 200 8.10 18.36 2.71
N VAL A 201 9.04 17.65 3.36
CA VAL A 201 8.71 16.60 4.33
C VAL A 201 8.02 17.21 5.56
N GLU A 202 8.46 18.37 6.02
CA GLU A 202 7.82 19.07 7.15
C GLU A 202 6.38 19.50 6.82
N ASP A 203 6.13 20.04 5.62
CA ASP A 203 4.76 20.34 5.15
C ASP A 203 3.90 19.06 5.05
N LEU A 204 4.46 17.95 4.56
CA LEU A 204 3.75 16.67 4.50
C LEU A 204 3.40 16.15 5.90
N VAL A 205 4.34 16.19 6.84
CA VAL A 205 4.11 15.81 8.24
C VAL A 205 3.06 16.71 8.88
N GLN A 206 3.13 18.02 8.64
CA GLN A 206 2.15 18.97 9.17
C GLN A 206 0.75 18.73 8.60
N ARG A 207 0.64 18.39 7.31
CA ARG A 207 -0.64 17.98 6.69
C ARG A 207 -1.18 16.70 7.32
N ILE A 208 -0.33 15.70 7.56
CA ILE A 208 -0.73 14.45 8.20
C ILE A 208 -1.22 14.69 9.63
N GLN A 209 -0.53 15.52 10.41
CA GLN A 209 -0.92 15.90 11.77
C GLN A 209 -2.23 16.69 11.78
N GLY A 210 -2.41 17.66 10.88
CA GLY A 210 -3.68 18.38 10.77
C GLY A 210 -4.86 17.48 10.40
N LEU A 211 -4.60 16.37 9.72
CA LEU A 211 -5.58 15.33 9.38
C LEU A 211 -5.94 14.43 10.58
N GLU A 212 -5.10 14.33 11.60
CA GLU A 212 -5.33 13.58 12.85
C GLU A 212 -6.23 14.35 13.82
N ASP A 213 -6.01 15.66 13.96
CA ASP A 213 -6.81 16.51 14.86
C ASP A 213 -8.30 16.46 14.49
N VAL A 214 -8.62 16.51 13.19
CA VAL A 214 -10.00 16.46 12.68
C VAL A 214 -10.68 15.12 13.02
N MET A 215 -9.94 14.01 12.99
CA MET A 215 -10.50 12.69 13.31
C MET A 215 -10.76 12.52 14.81
N THR A 216 -9.81 12.97 15.63
CA THR A 216 -9.94 12.91 17.09
C THR A 216 -11.15 13.74 17.54
N GLU A 217 -11.40 14.86 16.87
CA GLU A 217 -12.58 15.70 17.10
C GLU A 217 -13.88 15.01 16.64
N GLU A 218 -13.90 14.33 15.49
CA GLU A 218 -15.07 13.59 14.99
C GLU A 218 -15.41 12.37 15.88
N GLU A 219 -14.40 11.67 16.39
CA GLU A 219 -14.57 10.54 17.32
C GLU A 219 -15.04 11.02 18.70
N ALA A 220 -14.47 12.12 19.21
CA ALA A 220 -14.93 12.76 20.43
C ALA A 220 -16.39 13.25 20.31
N LEU A 221 -16.76 13.81 19.15
CA LEU A 221 -18.14 14.21 18.87
C LEU A 221 -19.08 13.00 18.83
N SER A 222 -18.69 11.90 18.18
CA SER A 222 -19.47 10.66 18.13
C SER A 222 -19.64 9.97 19.49
N LEU A 223 -18.66 10.10 20.40
CA LEU A 223 -18.74 9.57 21.77
C LEU A 223 -19.50 10.52 22.72
N SER A 224 -19.52 11.82 22.41
CA SER A 224 -20.22 12.85 23.20
C SER A 224 -21.74 12.86 23.01
N ASP A 225 -22.28 12.04 22.11
CA ASP A 225 -23.72 11.88 21.88
C ASP A 225 -24.27 10.52 22.39
N PRO A 226 -24.19 10.20 23.71
CA PRO A 226 -24.76 8.96 24.25
C PRO A 226 -26.29 9.02 24.39
N TYR A 227 -26.91 10.14 24.04
CA TYR A 227 -28.36 10.35 24.07
C TYR A 227 -28.79 11.13 22.84
N GLY A 228 -28.79 10.45 21.68
CA GLY A 228 -29.58 10.89 20.54
C GLY A 228 -31.02 11.16 21.01
N SER A 229 -31.34 12.44 21.17
CA SER A 229 -32.69 12.91 21.47
C SER A 229 -33.62 12.39 20.39
N ASN A 230 -34.45 11.43 20.77
CA ASN A 230 -35.50 10.88 19.94
C ASN A 230 -36.63 11.92 19.87
N PRO A 231 -36.95 12.52 18.72
CA PRO A 231 -38.24 13.19 18.53
C PRO A 231 -39.39 12.17 18.44
#